data_AF-A0A969HBY0-F1
#
_entry.id   AF-A0A969HBY0-F1
#
_cell.length_a   1.000
_cell.length_b   1.000
_cell.length_c   1.000
_cell.angle_alpha   90.00
_cell.angle_beta   90.00
_cell.angle_gamma   90.00
#
_symmetry.space_group_name_H-M   'P 1'
#
loop_
_entity.id
_entity.type
_entity.pdbx_description
1 polymer ?
#
loop_
_entity_poly.entity_id
_entity_poly.type
_entity_poly.pdbx_seq_one_letter_code
_entity_poly.pdbx_strand_id
1 'polypeptide(L)'
;MKTYSHLLITAVLDYSLKSRGTPVHTKALLLGSVMPDIPLLALTAGFIARRSWSGLSAADDPICGPHFNHLYFHHPVWGIGHNLFHAPLLLGWIGWWGYRSGGRRGALFWFALACGLHSLLDIFTHHTDGPLLLFPLNWRYRFPAPLSYWDPEQGGQNFARFERLLNLALGVYLLLSWFLGRKSSKPECDV
;
A
#
# COMPACT_ATOMS: atom_id res chain seq x y z
N MET A 1 6.54 2.42 3.32
CA MET A 1 6.86 0.96 3.31
C MET A 1 6.76 0.45 1.87
N LYS A 2 7.24 -0.76 1.56
CA LYS A 2 7.09 -1.31 0.20
C LYS A 2 5.71 -1.95 0.00
N THR A 3 5.19 -1.85 -1.23
CA THR A 3 3.86 -2.35 -1.63
C THR A 3 3.59 -3.81 -1.24
N TYR A 4 4.58 -4.69 -1.38
CA TYR A 4 4.41 -6.10 -1.03
C TYR A 4 4.27 -6.33 0.47
N SER A 5 4.83 -5.44 1.30
CA SER A 5 4.65 -5.48 2.75
C SER A 5 3.21 -5.16 3.12
N HIS A 6 2.64 -4.12 2.51
CA HIS A 6 1.23 -3.74 2.66
C HIS A 6 0.29 -4.88 2.28
N LEU A 7 0.57 -5.56 1.17
CA LEU A 7 -0.19 -6.72 0.70
C LEU A 7 -0.14 -7.88 1.71
N LEU A 8 1.04 -8.23 2.23
CA LEU A 8 1.19 -9.33 3.20
C LEU A 8 0.47 -9.03 4.52
N ILE A 9 0.64 -7.82 5.04
CA ILE A 9 -0.07 -7.37 6.25
C ILE A 9 -1.59 -7.47 6.04
N THR A 10 -2.07 -7.00 4.89
CA THR A 10 -3.50 -7.02 4.55
C THR A 10 -4.02 -8.45 4.37
N ALA A 11 -3.24 -9.35 3.78
CA ALA A 11 -3.60 -10.76 3.63
C ALA A 11 -3.71 -11.48 4.99
N VAL A 12 -2.80 -11.19 5.93
CA VAL A 12 -2.89 -11.69 7.31
C VAL A 12 -4.12 -11.12 8.02
N LEU A 13 -4.44 -9.84 7.80
CA LEU A 13 -5.66 -9.23 8.33
C LEU A 13 -6.93 -9.90 7.77
N ASP A 14 -7.01 -10.16 6.46
CA ASP A 14 -8.13 -10.90 5.84
C ASP A 14 -8.34 -12.26 6.51
N TYR A 15 -7.27 -13.03 6.65
CA TYR A 15 -7.29 -14.33 7.31
C TYR A 15 -7.74 -14.24 8.78
N SER A 16 -7.19 -13.29 9.54
CA SER A 16 -7.54 -13.08 10.94
C SER A 16 -8.98 -12.61 11.14
N LEU A 17 -9.53 -11.81 10.21
CA LEU A 17 -10.91 -11.33 10.31
C LEU A 17 -11.90 -12.42 9.95
N LYS A 18 -11.62 -13.21 8.89
CA LYS A 18 -12.46 -14.34 8.49
C LYS A 18 -12.51 -15.45 9.54
N SER A 19 -11.37 -15.77 10.17
CA SER A 19 -11.34 -16.75 11.26
C SER A 19 -12.17 -16.33 12.48
N ARG A 20 -12.47 -15.03 12.63
CA ARG A 20 -13.39 -14.47 13.63
C ARG A 20 -14.82 -14.32 13.13
N GLY A 21 -15.17 -14.86 11.96
CA GLY A 21 -16.51 -14.75 11.37
C GLY A 21 -16.87 -13.37 10.84
N THR A 22 -15.89 -12.47 10.67
CA THR A 22 -16.15 -11.15 10.08
C THR A 22 -16.42 -11.29 8.58
N PRO A 23 -17.48 -10.68 8.02
CA PRO A 23 -17.79 -10.82 6.60
C PRO A 23 -16.91 -9.88 5.76
N VAL A 24 -15.72 -10.36 5.37
CA VAL A 24 -14.72 -9.59 4.62
C VAL A 24 -14.89 -9.73 3.11
N HIS A 25 -14.81 -8.63 2.37
CA HIS A 25 -14.73 -8.64 0.91
C HIS A 25 -13.26 -8.69 0.42
N THR A 26 -12.68 -9.89 0.41
CA THR A 26 -11.23 -10.12 0.19
C THR A 26 -10.66 -9.47 -1.05
N LYS A 27 -11.32 -9.58 -2.20
CA LYS A 27 -10.80 -8.98 -3.44
C LYS A 27 -10.62 -7.47 -3.33
N ALA A 28 -11.58 -6.81 -2.67
CA ALA A 28 -11.55 -5.36 -2.49
C ALA A 28 -10.49 -4.96 -1.47
N LEU A 29 -10.38 -5.72 -0.36
CA LEU A 29 -9.36 -5.53 0.64
C LEU A 29 -7.94 -5.68 0.05
N LEU A 30 -7.67 -6.77 -0.68
CA LEU A 30 -6.37 -6.98 -1.31
C LEU A 30 -6.07 -5.94 -2.39
N LEU A 31 -7.06 -5.55 -3.20
CA LEU A 31 -6.89 -4.50 -4.19
C LEU A 31 -6.53 -3.16 -3.54
N GLY A 32 -7.21 -2.79 -2.44
CA GLY A 32 -6.92 -1.56 -1.71
C GLY A 32 -5.54 -1.54 -1.05
N SER A 33 -4.96 -2.71 -0.76
CA SER A 33 -3.58 -2.77 -0.22
C SER A 33 -2.49 -2.42 -1.23
N VAL A 34 -2.81 -2.42 -2.53
CA VAL A 34 -1.85 -2.18 -3.63
C VAL A 34 -2.17 -0.90 -4.39
N MET A 35 -3.45 -0.55 -4.52
CA MET A 35 -3.90 0.60 -5.33
C MET A 35 -3.18 1.93 -5.03
N PRO A 36 -2.88 2.28 -3.76
CA PRO A 36 -2.24 3.56 -3.46
C PRO A 36 -0.86 3.75 -4.14
N ASP A 37 -0.15 2.65 -4.42
CA ASP A 37 1.16 2.65 -5.07
C ASP A 37 1.11 2.54 -6.60
N ILE A 38 -0.03 2.14 -7.18
CA ILE A 38 -0.17 1.96 -8.63
C ILE A 38 0.25 3.20 -9.44
N PRO A 39 -0.13 4.44 -9.06
CA PRO A 39 0.32 5.64 -9.75
C PRO A 39 1.84 5.81 -9.73
N LEU A 40 2.50 5.50 -8.62
CA LEU A 40 3.96 5.57 -8.51
C LEU A 40 4.64 4.48 -9.33
N LEU A 41 4.09 3.26 -9.33
CA LEU A 41 4.55 2.16 -10.17
C LEU A 41 4.42 2.51 -11.66
N ALA A 42 3.30 3.11 -12.06
CA ALA A 42 3.08 3.56 -13.43
C ALA A 42 4.04 4.69 -13.84
N LEU A 43 4.24 5.68 -12.96
CA LEU A 43 5.25 6.73 -13.16
C LEU A 43 6.64 6.12 -13.35
N THR A 44 7.03 5.20 -12.46
CA THR A 44 8.34 4.54 -12.52
C THR A 44 8.53 3.74 -13.79
N ALA A 45 7.54 2.94 -14.18
CA ALA A 45 7.58 2.16 -15.42
C ALA A 45 7.66 3.07 -16.66
N GLY A 46 6.82 4.11 -16.72
CA GLY A 46 6.83 5.09 -17.81
C GLY A 46 8.14 5.86 -17.89
N PHE A 47 8.72 6.22 -16.75
CA PHE A 47 10.01 6.90 -16.67
C PHE A 47 11.15 6.01 -17.20
N ILE A 48 11.19 4.74 -16.78
CA ILE A 48 12.17 3.76 -17.27
C ILE A 48 12.01 3.55 -18.78
N ALA A 49 10.78 3.41 -19.28
CA ALA A 49 10.51 3.24 -20.71
C ALA A 49 10.96 4.46 -21.53
N ARG A 50 10.62 5.68 -21.08
CA ARG A 50 11.05 6.94 -21.71
C ARG A 50 12.57 7.05 -21.78
N ARG A 51 13.25 6.74 -20.67
CA ARG A 51 14.70 6.78 -20.56
C ARG A 51 15.34 5.79 -21.53
N SER A 52 14.85 4.55 -21.55
CA SER A 52 15.32 3.51 -22.47
C SER A 52 15.11 3.88 -23.94
N TRP A 53 13.96 4.47 -24.28
CA TRP A 53 13.65 4.91 -25.63
C TRP A 53 14.56 6.06 -26.10
N SER A 54 14.94 6.94 -25.17
CA SER A 54 15.77 8.11 -25.45
C SER A 54 17.28 7.80 -25.41
N GLY A 55 17.68 6.55 -25.14
CA GLY A 55 19.08 6.14 -25.05
C GLY A 55 19.85 6.74 -23.87
N LEU A 56 19.15 7.25 -22.85
CA LEU A 56 19.75 7.86 -21.67
C LEU A 56 20.23 6.78 -20.69
N SER A 57 21.41 6.96 -20.12
CA SER A 57 21.92 6.05 -19.09
C SER A 57 21.26 6.32 -17.74
N ALA A 58 21.41 5.37 -16.80
CA ALA A 58 20.96 5.58 -15.42
C ALA A 58 21.77 6.64 -14.67
N ALA A 59 22.99 6.95 -15.14
CA ALA A 59 23.80 8.03 -14.60
C ALA A 59 23.27 9.41 -15.04
N ASP A 60 22.74 9.50 -16.27
CA ASP A 60 22.23 10.75 -16.82
C ASP A 60 20.85 11.13 -16.25
N ASP A 61 19.97 10.13 -16.06
CA ASP A 61 18.61 10.33 -15.56
C ASP A 61 18.25 9.23 -14.53
N PRO A 62 18.72 9.36 -13.27
CA PRO A 62 18.50 8.37 -12.23
C PRO A 62 17.04 8.35 -11.77
N ILE A 63 16.56 7.15 -11.41
CA ILE A 63 15.28 7.00 -10.71
C ILE A 63 15.39 7.69 -9.34
N CYS A 64 14.35 8.40 -8.92
CA CYS A 64 14.38 9.30 -7.76
C CYS A 64 15.37 10.47 -7.88
N GLY A 65 15.86 10.76 -9.09
CA GLY A 65 16.63 11.96 -9.41
C GLY A 65 15.74 13.22 -9.54
N PRO A 66 16.34 14.39 -9.82
CA PRO A 66 15.61 15.66 -9.89
C PRO A 66 14.41 15.65 -10.84
N HIS A 67 14.54 15.02 -12.01
CA HIS A 67 13.46 14.97 -12.99
C HIS A 67 12.30 14.06 -12.54
N PHE A 68 12.61 12.87 -12.03
CA PHE A 68 11.61 11.97 -11.45
C PHE A 68 10.88 12.63 -10.27
N ASN A 69 11.63 13.27 -9.37
CA ASN A 69 11.07 13.97 -8.22
C ASN A 69 10.20 15.14 -8.67
N HIS A 70 10.59 15.88 -9.70
CA HIS A 70 9.76 16.94 -10.25
C HIS A 70 8.41 16.40 -10.76
N LEU A 71 8.41 15.28 -11.48
CA LEU A 71 7.17 14.62 -11.92
C LEU A 71 6.32 14.17 -10.72
N TYR A 72 6.91 13.52 -9.72
CA TYR A 72 6.18 13.02 -8.56
C TYR A 72 5.61 14.15 -7.69
N PHE A 73 6.38 15.18 -7.37
CA PHE A 73 6.00 16.22 -6.42
C PHE A 73 5.19 17.37 -7.02
N HIS A 74 5.36 17.67 -8.31
CA HIS A 74 4.78 18.87 -8.93
C HIS A 74 3.78 18.59 -10.04
N HIS A 75 3.80 17.42 -10.68
CA HIS A 75 2.90 17.14 -11.79
C HIS A 75 1.50 16.73 -11.27
N PRO A 76 0.42 17.40 -11.69
CA PRO A 76 -0.91 17.20 -11.11
C PRO A 76 -1.45 15.79 -11.35
N VAL A 77 -1.16 15.15 -12.49
CA VAL A 77 -1.63 13.78 -12.77
C VAL A 77 -1.10 12.78 -11.75
N TRP A 78 0.19 12.89 -11.39
CA TRP A 78 0.82 11.98 -10.43
C TRP A 78 0.41 12.31 -9.00
N GLY A 79 0.34 13.60 -8.66
CA GLY A 79 -0.17 14.07 -7.38
C GLY A 79 -1.61 13.61 -7.12
N ILE A 80 -2.53 13.82 -8.08
CA ILE A 80 -3.93 13.38 -7.98
C ILE A 80 -4.00 11.86 -7.94
N GLY A 81 -3.34 11.18 -8.88
CA GLY A 81 -3.40 9.73 -9.01
C GLY A 81 -2.99 9.05 -7.71
N HIS A 82 -1.83 9.44 -7.16
CA HIS A 82 -1.34 8.91 -5.90
C HIS A 82 -2.30 9.21 -4.75
N ASN A 83 -2.72 10.46 -4.56
CA ASN A 83 -3.50 10.88 -3.40
C ASN A 83 -4.99 10.51 -3.44
N LEU A 84 -5.53 10.16 -4.61
CA LEU A 84 -6.90 9.64 -4.74
C LEU A 84 -7.12 8.39 -3.86
N PHE A 85 -6.09 7.57 -3.70
CA PHE A 85 -6.12 6.35 -2.90
C PHE A 85 -5.22 6.40 -1.67
N HIS A 86 -4.58 7.54 -1.40
CA HIS A 86 -3.67 7.71 -0.26
C HIS A 86 -4.12 8.76 0.77
N ALA A 87 -4.90 9.76 0.36
CA ALA A 87 -5.26 10.87 1.24
C ALA A 87 -6.29 10.41 2.30
N PRO A 88 -5.98 10.50 3.62
CA PRO A 88 -6.88 10.05 4.68
C PRO A 88 -8.27 10.70 4.63
N LEU A 89 -8.33 11.97 4.25
CA LEU A 89 -9.60 12.69 4.11
C LEU A 89 -10.49 12.06 3.03
N LEU A 90 -9.95 11.81 1.84
CA LEU A 90 -10.70 11.16 0.76
C LEU A 90 -11.06 9.71 1.11
N LEU A 91 -10.12 8.96 1.68
CA LEU A 91 -10.35 7.57 2.08
C LEU A 91 -11.43 7.46 3.16
N GLY A 92 -11.48 8.42 4.10
CA GLY A 92 -12.55 8.52 5.09
C GLY A 92 -13.92 8.72 4.45
N TRP A 93 -14.02 9.62 3.46
CA TRP A 93 -15.25 9.84 2.69
C TRP A 93 -15.67 8.61 1.88
N ILE A 94 -14.74 7.99 1.15
CA ILE A 94 -15.01 6.78 0.34
C ILE A 94 -15.43 5.62 1.25
N GLY A 95 -14.76 5.44 2.39
CA GLY A 95 -15.09 4.42 3.37
C GLY A 95 -16.46 4.63 4.00
N TRP A 96 -16.79 5.87 4.38
CA TRP A 96 -18.11 6.22 4.91
C TRP A 96 -19.21 5.96 3.89
N TRP A 97 -19.03 6.39 2.64
CA TRP A 97 -19.99 6.11 1.57
C TRP A 97 -20.12 4.61 1.30
N GLY A 98 -19.00 3.90 1.20
CA GLY A 98 -18.97 2.45 1.01
C GLY A 98 -19.70 1.69 2.12
N TYR A 99 -19.58 2.16 3.36
CA TYR A 99 -20.32 1.61 4.49
C TYR A 99 -21.81 1.93 4.42
N ARG A 100 -22.19 3.16 4.04
CA ARG A 100 -23.60 3.56 3.86
C ARG A 100 -24.31 2.75 2.78
N SER A 101 -23.61 2.38 1.70
CA SER A 101 -24.20 1.64 0.57
C SER A 101 -24.21 0.12 0.77
N GLY A 102 -23.18 -0.47 1.37
CA GLY A 102 -23.02 -1.94 1.46
C GLY A 102 -22.81 -2.48 2.87
N GLY A 103 -22.84 -1.61 3.89
CA GLY A 103 -22.53 -1.96 5.27
C GLY A 103 -21.16 -2.61 5.43
N ARG A 104 -21.06 -3.53 6.40
CA ARG A 104 -19.84 -4.32 6.67
C ARG A 104 -19.46 -5.30 5.56
N ARG A 105 -20.30 -5.50 4.55
CA ARG A 105 -20.04 -6.37 3.40
C ARG A 105 -19.65 -5.59 2.14
N GLY A 106 -19.75 -4.26 2.17
CA GLY A 106 -19.54 -3.41 1.02
C GLY A 106 -18.11 -3.52 0.49
N ALA A 107 -17.96 -3.80 -0.80
CA ALA A 107 -16.65 -3.86 -1.45
C ALA A 107 -15.89 -2.53 -1.30
N LEU A 108 -16.58 -1.40 -1.52
CA LEU A 108 -15.97 -0.07 -1.42
C LEU A 108 -15.49 0.26 0.01
N PHE A 109 -16.22 -0.20 1.03
CA PHE A 109 -15.80 -0.06 2.42
C PHE A 109 -14.49 -0.81 2.67
N TRP A 110 -14.40 -2.09 2.28
CA TRP A 110 -13.19 -2.89 2.47
C TRP A 110 -12.01 -2.39 1.63
N PHE A 111 -12.28 -1.90 0.41
CA PHE A 111 -11.27 -1.25 -0.42
C PHE A 111 -10.69 -0.01 0.26
N ALA A 112 -11.55 0.92 0.71
CA ALA A 112 -11.12 2.13 1.39
C ALA A 112 -10.40 1.84 2.71
N LEU A 113 -10.84 0.82 3.46
CA LEU A 113 -10.19 0.41 4.69
C LEU A 113 -8.76 -0.09 4.44
N ALA A 114 -8.55 -0.88 3.38
CA ALA A 114 -7.21 -1.37 3.03
C ALA A 114 -6.30 -0.26 2.51
N CYS A 115 -6.82 0.66 1.66
CA CYS A 115 -6.08 1.86 1.30
C CYS A 115 -5.73 2.68 2.54
N GLY A 116 -6.66 2.83 3.49
CA GLY A 116 -6.45 3.57 4.73
C GLY A 116 -5.37 2.95 5.61
N LEU A 117 -5.32 1.62 5.71
CA LEU A 117 -4.26 0.90 6.42
C LEU A 117 -2.90 1.12 5.74
N HIS A 118 -2.85 1.01 4.41
CA HIS A 118 -1.66 1.27 3.62
C HIS A 118 -1.15 2.70 3.88
N SER A 119 -2.01 3.71 3.73
CA SER A 119 -1.67 5.11 3.96
C SER A 119 -1.26 5.39 5.40
N LEU A 120 -1.91 4.76 6.39
CA LEU A 120 -1.54 4.90 7.78
C LEU A 120 -0.09 4.46 8.03
N LEU A 121 0.31 3.32 7.47
CA LEU A 121 1.69 2.83 7.58
C LEU A 121 2.68 3.75 6.84
N ASP A 122 2.29 4.28 5.68
CA ASP A 122 3.15 5.18 4.93
C ASP A 122 3.29 6.57 5.55
N ILE A 123 2.23 7.09 6.21
CA ILE A 123 2.31 8.32 7.01
C ILE A 123 3.41 8.22 8.05
N PHE A 124 3.63 7.04 8.66
CA PHE A 124 4.66 6.86 9.68
C PHE A 124 6.00 6.33 9.16
N THR A 125 6.12 6.06 7.86
CA THR A 125 7.33 5.49 7.27
C THR A 125 7.90 6.29 6.10
N HIS A 126 7.33 7.45 5.79
CA HIS A 126 7.85 8.41 4.82
C HIS A 126 8.13 9.75 5.48
N HIS A 127 9.38 10.21 5.42
CA HIS A 127 9.77 11.47 6.04
C HIS A 127 9.34 12.68 5.20
N THR A 128 9.59 12.66 3.89
CA THR A 128 9.36 13.84 3.00
C THR A 128 8.41 13.55 1.84
N ASP A 129 8.25 12.28 1.51
CA ASP A 129 7.58 11.76 0.33
C ASP A 129 6.28 11.01 0.68
N GLY A 130 5.74 11.27 1.87
CA GLY A 130 4.49 10.66 2.32
C GLY A 130 3.24 11.20 1.61
N PRO A 131 2.06 10.62 1.90
CA PRO A 131 0.81 11.07 1.33
C PRO A 131 0.42 12.47 1.81
N LEU A 132 -0.37 13.17 0.99
CA LEU A 132 -0.95 14.47 1.34
C LEU A 132 -2.12 14.26 2.30
N LEU A 133 -1.95 14.68 3.55
CA LEU A 133 -2.94 14.40 4.60
C LEU A 133 -4.30 15.07 4.36
N LEU A 134 -4.28 16.27 3.80
CA LEU A 134 -5.46 17.13 3.64
C LEU A 134 -5.84 17.32 2.16
N PHE A 135 -5.36 16.47 1.25
CA PHE A 135 -5.76 16.53 -0.15
C PHE A 135 -7.27 16.25 -0.29
N PRO A 136 -8.02 17.00 -1.13
CA PRO A 136 -7.56 18.02 -2.09
C PRO A 136 -7.52 19.46 -1.56
N LEU A 137 -7.78 19.68 -0.26
CA LEU A 137 -7.82 21.01 0.36
C LEU A 137 -6.42 21.61 0.53
N ASN A 138 -5.40 20.78 0.71
CA ASN A 138 -4.00 21.20 0.77
C ASN A 138 -3.11 20.25 -0.05
N TRP A 139 -2.36 20.82 -0.99
CA TRP A 139 -1.51 20.09 -1.94
C TRP A 139 -0.04 19.99 -1.52
N ARG A 140 0.28 20.46 -0.31
CA ARG A 140 1.66 20.58 0.18
C ARG A 140 1.89 19.80 1.46
N TYR A 141 0.90 19.78 2.36
CA TYR A 141 1.07 19.23 3.70
C TYR A 141 1.21 17.71 3.70
N ARG A 142 2.39 17.25 4.09
CA ARG A 142 2.77 15.86 4.37
C ARG A 142 3.24 15.80 5.82
N PHE A 143 2.99 14.68 6.49
CA PHE A 143 3.51 14.48 7.83
C PHE A 143 5.00 14.19 7.77
N PRO A 144 5.87 14.96 8.45
CA PRO A 144 7.29 14.67 8.50
C PRO A 144 7.56 13.51 9.46
N ALA A 145 7.39 12.27 8.99
CA ALA A 145 7.51 11.10 9.84
C ALA A 145 8.91 11.02 10.46
N PRO A 146 9.07 10.67 11.74
CA PRO A 146 10.38 10.52 12.37
C PRO A 146 11.19 9.34 11.81
N LEU A 147 10.54 8.47 11.05
CA LEU A 147 11.09 7.25 10.49
C LEU A 147 10.84 7.23 8.98
N SER A 148 11.87 6.93 8.22
CA SER A 148 11.77 6.69 6.78
C SER A 148 12.17 5.25 6.48
N TYR A 149 11.46 4.54 5.63
CA TYR A 149 11.85 3.18 5.24
C TYR A 149 13.02 3.15 4.24
N TRP A 150 13.39 4.30 3.68
CA TRP A 150 14.43 4.41 2.65
C TRP A 150 15.54 5.42 2.98
N ASP A 151 15.25 6.49 3.74
CA ASP A 151 16.26 7.48 4.12
C ASP A 151 17.16 6.92 5.24
N PRO A 152 18.48 6.74 5.01
CA PRO A 152 19.40 6.26 6.04
C PRO A 152 19.47 7.14 7.30
N GLU A 153 19.31 8.45 7.17
CA GLU A 153 19.38 9.41 8.28
C GLU A 153 18.17 9.30 9.20
N GLN A 154 17.02 8.84 8.70
CA GLN A 154 15.83 8.53 9.51
C GLN A 154 15.59 7.02 9.65
N GLY A 155 16.68 6.24 9.78
CA GLY A 155 16.61 4.85 10.19
C GLY A 155 16.26 3.84 9.08
N GLY A 156 16.26 4.25 7.81
CA GLY A 156 15.84 3.43 6.67
C GLY A 156 16.58 2.10 6.53
N GLN A 157 17.87 2.03 6.87
CA GLN A 157 18.59 0.76 6.83
C GLN A 157 18.07 -0.24 7.88
N ASN A 158 17.82 0.23 9.10
CA ASN A 158 17.28 -0.60 10.18
C ASN A 158 15.85 -1.00 9.88
N PHE A 159 15.06 -0.05 9.39
CA PHE A 159 13.68 -0.31 8.97
C PHE A 159 13.62 -1.34 7.84
N ALA A 160 14.48 -1.23 6.82
CA ALA A 160 14.51 -2.19 5.72
C ALA A 160 14.86 -3.62 6.18
N ARG A 161 15.72 -3.77 7.21
CA ARG A 161 15.98 -5.08 7.84
C ARG A 161 14.74 -5.60 8.55
N PHE A 162 14.12 -4.76 9.38
CA PHE A 162 12.87 -5.07 10.06
C PHE A 162 11.77 -5.49 9.06
N GLU A 163 11.56 -4.71 8.00
CA GLU A 163 10.56 -4.97 6.96
C GLU A 163 10.79 -6.32 6.29
N ARG A 164 12.04 -6.69 5.98
CA ARG A 164 12.35 -8.01 5.41
C ARG A 164 12.00 -9.16 6.37
N LEU A 165 12.34 -9.01 7.65
CA LEU A 165 12.01 -10.01 8.67
C LEU A 165 10.51 -10.13 8.88
N LEU A 166 9.81 -9.00 8.94
CA LEU A 166 8.35 -8.95 9.03
C LEU A 166 7.71 -9.68 7.85
N ASN A 167 8.15 -9.37 6.63
CA ASN A 167 7.61 -10.00 5.43
C ASN A 167 7.85 -11.50 5.39
N LEU A 168 9.04 -11.95 5.80
CA LEU A 168 9.34 -13.37 5.94
C LEU A 168 8.40 -14.03 6.96
N ALA A 169 8.23 -13.43 8.14
CA ALA A 169 7.36 -13.95 9.18
C ALA A 169 5.89 -14.04 8.73
N LEU A 170 5.36 -12.99 8.08
CA LEU A 170 3.99 -12.96 7.56
C LEU A 170 3.79 -13.99 6.44
N GLY A 171 4.78 -14.12 5.54
CA GLY A 171 4.76 -15.13 4.48
C GLY A 171 4.73 -16.56 5.03
N VAL A 172 5.61 -16.86 5.99
CA VAL A 172 5.64 -18.17 6.69
C VAL A 172 4.31 -18.43 7.40
N TYR A 173 3.78 -17.44 8.11
CA TYR A 173 2.49 -17.56 8.79
C TYR A 173 1.36 -17.90 7.81
N LEU A 174 1.22 -17.17 6.70
CA LEU A 174 0.19 -17.43 5.70
C LEU A 174 0.32 -18.82 5.07
N LEU A 175 1.55 -19.25 4.77
CA LEU A 175 1.83 -20.58 4.24
C LEU A 175 1.41 -21.67 5.24
N LEU A 176 1.84 -21.57 6.51
CA LEU A 176 1.49 -22.53 7.55
C LEU A 176 -0.03 -22.59 7.77
N SER A 177 -0.69 -21.42 7.88
CA SER A 177 -2.14 -21.32 8.02
C SER A 177 -2.89 -21.99 6.85
N TRP A 178 -2.38 -21.85 5.63
CA TRP A 178 -2.95 -22.51 4.45
C TRP A 178 -2.79 -24.04 4.49
N PHE A 179 -1.61 -24.55 4.86
CA PHE A 179 -1.36 -25.97 4.97
C PHE A 179 -2.15 -26.63 6.11
N LEU A 180 -2.25 -25.97 7.27
CA LEU A 180 -3.00 -26.47 8.42
C LEU A 180 -4.51 -26.43 8.18
N GLY A 181 -5.02 -25.36 7.54
CA GLY A 181 -6.43 -25.26 7.17
C GLY A 181 -6.88 -26.36 6.19
N ARG A 182 -6.03 -26.74 5.22
CA ARG A 182 -6.30 -27.87 4.30
C ARG A 182 -6.43 -29.22 5.00
N LYS A 183 -5.74 -29.44 6.13
CA LYS A 183 -5.83 -30.70 6.87
C LYS A 183 -7.16 -30.83 7.61
N SER A 184 -7.74 -29.72 8.06
CA SER A 184 -9.03 -29.70 8.76
C SER A 184 -10.25 -29.83 7.84
N SER A 185 -10.08 -29.71 6.53
CA SER A 185 -11.17 -29.76 5.54
C SER A 185 -11.22 -31.06 4.72
N LYS A 186 -10.46 -32.09 5.11
CA LYS A 186 -10.68 -33.42 4.54
C LYS A 186 -11.99 -33.98 5.12
N PRO A 187 -13.00 -34.32 4.30
CA PRO A 187 -14.15 -35.02 4.81
C PRO A 187 -13.67 -36.35 5.42
N GLU A 188 -14.08 -36.64 6.65
CA GLU A 188 -14.10 -38.02 7.14
C GLU A 188 -14.89 -38.83 6.12
N CYS A 189 -14.24 -39.81 5.52
CA CYS A 189 -14.96 -40.84 4.79
C CYS A 189 -15.74 -41.62 5.83
N ASP A 190 -17.04 -41.36 5.94
CA ASP A 190 -17.97 -42.24 6.64
C ASP A 190 -17.86 -43.64 6.01
N VAL A 191 -17.40 -44.61 6.81
CA VAL A 191 -17.34 -46.05 6.49
C VAL A 191 -18.55 -46.74 7.07
#